data_AF-A0A538CPZ9-F1
#
_entry.id   AF-A0A538CPZ9-F1
#
_cell.length_a   1.000
_cell.length_b   1.000
_cell.length_c   1.000
_cell.angle_alpha   90.00
_cell.angle_beta   90.00
_cell.angle_gamma   90.00
#
_symmetry.space_group_name_H-M   'P 1'
#
loop_
_entity.id
_entity.type
_entity.pdbx_description
1 polymer ?
#
loop_
_entity_poly.entity_id
_entity_poly.type
_entity_poly.pdbx_seq_one_letter_code
_entity_poly.pdbx_strand_id
1 'polypeptide(L)'
;MSLSDPRLRRAALLCSGAWAVHELRFTIAPVDGGVGPGHAYLHAALPLLTVLVALAATGFAARLVAPRREPGAPSSLRADWASCAAVLLVSFVLQESGESLLSAHGPVFAAGGWWGAPLAAAIGLAVAVLLRGARAAVAAGTRIAARLRVAAPPLPVSAFAPPAARRPADAPLRHLAARPPPGSLVHPH
;
A
#
# COMPACT_ATOMS: atom_id res chain seq x y z
N MET A 1 -3.44 10.70 -0.71
CA MET A 1 -3.55 9.32 -0.18
C MET A 1 -2.13 8.76 -0.06
N SER A 2 -1.70 8.31 1.13
CA SER A 2 -0.30 7.93 1.36
C SER A 2 -0.06 6.44 1.11
N LEU A 3 1.10 6.05 0.57
CA LEU A 3 1.58 4.66 0.49
C LEU A 3 1.63 3.93 1.86
N SER A 4 1.44 4.68 2.94
CA SER A 4 1.24 4.16 4.29
C SER A 4 -0.17 3.59 4.56
N ASP A 5 -1.09 3.62 3.59
CA ASP A 5 -2.39 2.95 3.71
C ASP A 5 -2.22 1.41 3.59
N PRO A 6 -2.65 0.60 4.58
CA PRO A 6 -2.61 -0.86 4.50
C PRO A 6 -3.39 -1.43 3.29
N ARG A 7 -4.45 -0.76 2.84
CA ARG A 7 -5.27 -1.17 1.69
C ARG A 7 -4.50 -1.03 0.40
N LEU A 8 -3.83 0.12 0.21
CA LEU A 8 -3.02 0.39 -0.97
C LEU A 8 -1.84 -0.59 -1.08
N ARG A 9 -1.19 -0.90 0.04
CA ARG A 9 -0.13 -1.92 0.08
C ARG A 9 -0.65 -3.31 -0.30
N ARG A 10 -1.80 -3.72 0.24
CA ARG A 10 -2.42 -5.01 -0.11
C ARG A 10 -2.77 -5.08 -1.59
N ALA A 11 -3.37 -4.02 -2.13
CA ALA A 11 -3.68 -3.93 -3.55
C ALA A 11 -2.41 -4.03 -4.41
N ALA A 12 -1.36 -3.27 -4.08
CA ALA A 12 -0.10 -3.30 -4.81
C ALA A 12 0.53 -4.71 -4.82
N LEU A 13 0.56 -5.40 -3.68
CA LEU A 13 1.08 -6.76 -3.59
C LEU A 13 0.24 -7.77 -4.37
N LEU A 14 -1.09 -7.66 -4.32
CA LEU A 14 -2.00 -8.54 -5.07
C LEU A 14 -1.90 -8.29 -6.58
N CYS A 15 -1.85 -7.04 -7.04
CA CYS A 15 -1.66 -6.73 -8.46
C CYS A 15 -0.31 -7.22 -8.97
N SER A 16 0.77 -7.02 -8.20
CA SER A 16 2.11 -7.53 -8.56
C SER A 16 2.13 -9.05 -8.58
N GLY A 17 1.46 -9.70 -7.62
CA GLY A 17 1.32 -11.14 -7.57
C GLY A 17 0.53 -11.70 -8.75
N ALA A 18 -0.56 -11.04 -9.15
CA ALA A 18 -1.39 -11.47 -10.28
C ALA A 18 -0.59 -11.43 -11.59
N TRP A 19 0.13 -10.33 -11.81
CA TRP A 19 1.07 -10.22 -12.94
C TRP A 19 2.13 -11.34 -12.89
N ALA A 20 2.74 -11.58 -11.73
CA ALA A 20 3.77 -12.61 -11.59
C ALA A 20 3.24 -14.03 -11.86
N VAL A 21 2.03 -14.37 -11.41
CA VAL A 21 1.40 -15.68 -11.71
C VAL A 21 1.25 -15.86 -13.22
N HIS A 22 0.76 -14.83 -13.90
CA HIS A 22 0.50 -14.85 -15.33
C HIS A 22 1.81 -15.00 -16.14
N GLU A 23 2.83 -14.17 -15.89
CA GLU A 23 4.11 -14.27 -16.60
C GLU A 23 4.87 -15.58 -16.33
N LEU A 24 4.88 -16.04 -15.07
CA LEU A 24 5.55 -17.30 -14.72
C LEU A 24 4.88 -18.49 -15.41
N ARG A 25 3.56 -18.46 -15.61
CA ARG A 25 2.87 -19.50 -16.36
C ARG A 25 3.42 -19.61 -17.78
N PHE A 26 3.54 -18.50 -18.51
CA PHE A 26 4.09 -18.50 -19.87
C PHE A 26 5.58 -18.86 -19.92
N THR A 27 6.32 -18.54 -18.87
CA THR A 27 7.74 -18.93 -18.73
C THR A 27 7.89 -20.45 -18.54
N ILE A 28 7.00 -21.08 -17.77
CA ILE A 28 7.07 -22.51 -17.42
C ILE A 28 6.45 -23.39 -18.50
N ALA A 29 5.35 -22.95 -19.10
CA ALA A 29 4.65 -23.66 -20.14
C ALA A 29 4.43 -22.74 -21.35
N PRO A 30 5.46 -22.57 -22.19
CA PRO A 30 5.33 -21.83 -23.44
C PRO A 30 4.30 -22.53 -24.34
N VAL A 31 3.46 -21.75 -25.01
CA VAL A 31 2.58 -22.28 -26.05
C VAL A 31 3.41 -22.42 -27.33
N ASP A 32 3.48 -23.62 -27.91
CA ASP A 32 4.31 -23.92 -29.08
C ASP A 32 3.97 -22.98 -30.26
N GLY A 33 4.98 -22.24 -30.75
CA GLY A 33 4.83 -21.13 -31.70
C GLY A 33 6.02 -20.17 -31.76
N GLY A 34 6.99 -20.36 -30.87
CA GLY A 34 8.26 -19.64 -30.91
C GLY A 34 8.22 -18.30 -30.20
N VAL A 35 9.39 -17.91 -29.73
CA VAL A 35 9.69 -16.63 -29.09
C VAL A 35 9.53 -15.51 -30.12
N GLY A 36 8.29 -15.23 -30.53
CA GLY A 36 7.98 -14.05 -31.33
C GLY A 36 8.33 -12.78 -30.53
N PRO A 37 8.44 -11.62 -31.20
CA PRO A 37 8.79 -10.32 -30.59
C PRO A 37 7.87 -9.86 -29.43
N GLY A 38 6.87 -10.66 -29.05
CA GLY A 38 5.94 -10.42 -27.96
C GLY A 38 6.60 -10.28 -26.58
N HIS A 39 7.84 -10.70 -26.34
CA HIS A 39 8.46 -10.55 -25.00
C HIS A 39 9.04 -9.14 -24.73
N ALA A 40 8.94 -8.19 -25.66
CA ALA A 40 9.45 -6.84 -25.45
C ALA A 40 8.77 -6.10 -24.28
N TYR A 41 7.51 -6.44 -23.96
CA TYR A 41 6.81 -5.82 -22.82
C TYR A 41 7.36 -6.30 -21.46
N LEU A 42 7.99 -7.47 -21.38
CA LEU A 42 8.63 -7.97 -20.14
C LEU A 42 9.80 -7.06 -19.73
N HIS A 43 10.53 -6.48 -20.69
CA HIS A 43 11.57 -5.49 -20.41
C HIS A 43 11.01 -4.16 -19.87
N ALA A 44 9.76 -3.81 -20.18
CA ALA A 44 9.09 -2.63 -19.63
C ALA A 44 8.42 -2.93 -18.28
N ALA A 45 7.94 -4.15 -18.09
CA ALA A 45 7.28 -4.58 -16.85
C ALA A 45 8.28 -4.85 -15.71
N LEU A 46 9.49 -5.32 -16.00
CA LEU A 46 10.56 -5.54 -15.02
C LEU A 46 10.93 -4.28 -14.20
N PRO A 47 11.16 -3.10 -14.82
CA PRO A 47 11.34 -1.84 -14.09
C PRO A 47 10.13 -1.48 -13.23
N LEU A 48 8.91 -1.65 -13.75
CA LEU A 48 7.69 -1.34 -13.02
C LEU A 48 7.52 -2.25 -11.80
N LEU A 49 7.79 -3.55 -11.94
CA LEU A 49 7.78 -4.51 -10.84
C LEU A 49 8.86 -4.18 -9.82
N THR A 50 10.07 -3.82 -10.29
CA THR A 50 11.18 -3.40 -9.43
C THR A 50 10.79 -2.16 -8.63
N VAL A 51 10.13 -1.18 -9.26
CA VAL A 51 9.59 0.01 -8.59
C VAL A 51 8.50 -0.36 -7.59
N LEU A 52 7.55 -1.24 -7.94
CA LEU A 52 6.50 -1.68 -7.02
C LEU A 52 7.05 -2.43 -5.81
N VAL A 53 8.05 -3.31 -6.01
CA VAL A 53 8.78 -4.01 -4.95
C VAL A 53 9.58 -3.03 -4.10
N ALA A 54 10.28 -2.08 -4.73
CA ALA A 54 11.04 -1.05 -4.03
C ALA A 54 10.11 -0.12 -3.22
N LEU A 55 8.95 0.26 -3.75
CA LEU A 55 7.92 1.04 -3.05
C LEU A 55 7.30 0.25 -1.90
N ALA A 56 7.06 -1.05 -2.08
CA ALA A 56 6.58 -1.93 -1.02
C ALA A 56 7.63 -2.07 0.10
N ALA A 57 8.91 -2.25 -0.25
CA ALA A 57 10.03 -2.30 0.68
C ALA A 57 10.25 -0.96 1.41
N THR A 58 10.15 0.16 0.69
CA THR A 58 10.26 1.52 1.25
C THR A 58 9.08 1.84 2.16
N GLY A 59 7.86 1.48 1.77
CA GLY A 59 6.66 1.62 2.60
C GLY A 59 6.67 0.71 3.83
N PHE A 60 7.34 -0.44 3.74
CA PHE A 60 7.63 -1.32 4.88
C PHE A 60 8.67 -0.68 5.82
N ALA A 61 9.77 -0.17 5.29
CA ALA A 61 10.82 0.51 6.05
C ALA A 61 10.30 1.79 6.74
N ALA A 62 9.53 2.63 6.06
CA ALA A 62 8.94 3.84 6.64
C ALA A 62 7.97 3.54 7.80
N ARG A 63 7.32 2.37 7.77
CA ARG A 63 6.41 1.92 8.84
C ARG A 63 7.14 1.32 10.05
N LEU A 64 8.41 0.92 9.92
CA LEU A 64 9.25 0.65 11.09
C LEU A 64 9.50 1.94 11.90
N VAL A 65 9.42 3.10 11.26
CA VAL A 65 9.73 4.40 11.87
C VAL A 65 8.47 5.16 12.33
N ALA A 66 7.29 4.86 11.77
CA ALA A 66 6.04 5.58 12.06
C ALA A 66 5.04 4.75 12.90
N PRO A 67 4.81 5.08 14.18
CA PRO A 67 3.91 4.31 15.03
C PRO A 67 2.42 4.59 14.71
N ARG A 68 1.68 3.58 14.23
CA ARG A 68 0.20 3.59 14.20
C ARG A 68 -0.38 2.33 14.85
N ARG A 69 -1.35 2.52 15.75
CA ARG A 69 -2.15 1.43 16.35
C ARG A 69 -3.23 1.02 15.35
N GLU A 70 -3.13 -0.17 14.76
CA GLU A 70 -4.26 -0.77 14.03
C GLU A 70 -5.13 -1.57 15.01
N PRO A 71 -6.45 -1.31 15.08
CA PRO A 71 -7.40 -2.17 15.80
C PRO A 71 -7.82 -3.34 14.91
N GLY A 72 -7.56 -4.57 15.34
CA GLY A 72 -8.05 -5.78 14.67
C GLY A 72 -7.44 -7.05 15.25
N ALA A 73 -8.27 -8.06 15.50
CA ALA A 73 -7.82 -9.37 15.97
C ALA A 73 -6.79 -9.99 15.00
N PRO A 74 -5.81 -10.78 15.50
CA PRO A 74 -4.81 -11.40 14.64
C PRO A 74 -5.47 -12.38 13.66
N SER A 75 -5.44 -12.07 12.36
CA SER A 75 -5.84 -13.03 11.32
C SER A 75 -4.83 -14.17 11.25
N SER A 76 -5.28 -15.41 11.07
CA SER A 76 -4.39 -16.56 10.92
C SER A 76 -3.64 -16.48 9.59
N LEU A 77 -2.38 -16.95 9.55
CA LEU A 77 -1.61 -17.00 8.29
C LEU A 77 -2.35 -17.82 7.23
N ARG A 78 -3.04 -18.90 7.64
CA ARG A 78 -3.84 -19.74 6.75
C ARG A 78 -4.97 -18.96 6.08
N ALA A 79 -5.69 -18.12 6.84
CA ALA A 79 -6.77 -17.30 6.29
C ALA A 79 -6.23 -16.22 5.33
N ASP A 80 -5.12 -15.56 5.70
CA ASP A 80 -4.47 -14.56 4.84
C ASP A 80 -3.98 -15.20 3.54
N TRP A 81 -3.33 -16.36 3.63
CA TRP A 81 -2.84 -17.14 2.49
C TRP A 81 -3.97 -17.56 1.56
N ALA A 82 -5.01 -18.23 2.10
CA ALA A 82 -6.14 -18.69 1.32
C ALA A 82 -6.84 -17.53 0.60
N SER A 83 -7.02 -16.40 1.28
CA SER A 83 -7.58 -15.18 0.65
C SER A 83 -6.69 -14.65 -0.48
N CYS A 84 -5.37 -14.58 -0.29
CA CYS A 84 -4.46 -14.10 -1.33
C CYS A 84 -4.43 -15.07 -2.52
N ALA A 85 -4.30 -16.37 -2.27
CA ALA A 85 -4.29 -17.39 -3.32
C ALA A 85 -5.59 -17.39 -4.13
N ALA A 86 -6.75 -17.27 -3.46
CA ALA A 86 -8.04 -17.18 -4.14
C ALA A 86 -8.15 -15.95 -5.05
N VAL A 87 -7.74 -14.77 -4.54
CA VAL A 87 -7.74 -13.54 -5.35
C VAL A 87 -6.82 -13.68 -6.56
N LEU A 88 -5.61 -14.20 -6.38
CA LEU A 88 -4.65 -14.40 -7.46
C LEU A 88 -5.15 -15.40 -8.51
N LEU A 89 -5.78 -16.50 -8.08
CA LEU A 89 -6.35 -17.49 -8.98
C LEU A 89 -7.50 -16.90 -9.81
N VAL A 90 -8.40 -16.14 -9.18
CA VAL A 90 -9.48 -15.44 -9.89
C VAL A 90 -8.91 -14.44 -10.89
N SER A 91 -7.90 -13.65 -10.50
CA SER A 91 -7.22 -12.72 -11.41
C SER A 91 -6.60 -13.42 -12.61
N PHE A 92 -5.90 -14.54 -12.38
CA PHE A 92 -5.33 -15.37 -13.45
C PHE A 92 -6.40 -15.87 -14.42
N VAL A 93 -7.50 -16.45 -13.91
CA VAL A 93 -8.61 -16.94 -14.75
C VAL A 93 -9.21 -15.81 -15.58
N LEU A 94 -9.39 -14.62 -15.01
CA LEU A 94 -9.91 -13.46 -15.73
C LEU A 94 -8.95 -12.96 -16.82
N GLN A 95 -7.64 -12.91 -16.53
CA GLN A 95 -6.62 -12.53 -17.50
C GLN A 95 -6.60 -13.50 -18.69
N GLU A 96 -6.48 -14.80 -18.42
CA GLU A 96 -6.42 -15.84 -19.45
C GLU A 96 -7.72 -15.91 -20.26
N SER A 97 -8.89 -15.74 -19.62
CA SER A 97 -10.19 -15.71 -20.32
C SER A 97 -10.29 -14.50 -21.24
N GLY A 98 -9.81 -13.33 -20.80
CA GLY A 98 -9.76 -12.11 -21.60
C GLY A 98 -8.88 -12.29 -22.84
N GLU A 99 -7.70 -12.87 -22.67
CA GLU A 99 -6.79 -13.18 -23.78
C GLU A 99 -7.37 -14.23 -24.73
N SER A 100 -8.05 -15.25 -24.20
CA SER A 100 -8.75 -16.27 -24.98
C SER A 100 -9.83 -15.68 -25.86
N LEU A 101 -10.62 -14.74 -25.32
CA LEU A 101 -11.67 -14.06 -26.08
C LEU A 101 -11.08 -13.16 -27.18
N LEU A 102 -9.98 -12.46 -26.91
CA LEU A 102 -9.39 -11.49 -27.83
C LEU A 102 -8.52 -12.11 -28.92
N SER A 103 -7.88 -13.24 -28.63
CA SER A 103 -6.88 -13.87 -29.51
C SER A 103 -7.30 -15.25 -30.00
N ALA A 104 -8.55 -15.68 -29.72
CA ALA A 104 -9.04 -17.03 -29.97
C ALA A 104 -8.15 -18.14 -29.39
N HIS A 105 -7.47 -17.86 -28.26
CA HIS A 105 -6.76 -18.91 -27.52
C HIS A 105 -7.76 -19.93 -26.96
N GLY A 106 -7.31 -21.18 -26.84
CA GLY A 106 -8.11 -22.28 -26.30
C GLY A 106 -8.54 -22.07 -24.83
N PRO A 107 -9.17 -23.06 -24.20
CA PRO A 107 -9.68 -22.91 -22.84
C PRO A 107 -8.57 -22.59 -21.82
N VAL A 108 -8.91 -21.84 -20.77
CA VAL A 108 -7.99 -21.30 -19.72
C VAL A 108 -7.00 -22.32 -19.16
N PHE A 109 -7.39 -23.59 -19.04
CA PHE A 109 -6.54 -24.63 -18.45
C PHE A 109 -5.79 -25.48 -19.49
N ALA A 110 -5.91 -25.17 -20.78
CA ALA A 110 -5.10 -25.78 -21.82
C ALA A 110 -3.67 -25.20 -21.86
N ALA A 111 -2.79 -25.86 -22.60
CA ALA A 111 -1.41 -25.41 -22.87
C ALA A 111 -0.63 -24.98 -21.60
N GLY A 112 -0.80 -25.70 -20.49
CA GLY A 112 -0.12 -25.41 -19.22
C GLY A 112 -0.82 -24.41 -18.30
N GLY A 113 -2.04 -23.97 -18.62
CA GLY A 113 -2.84 -23.11 -17.73
C GLY A 113 -3.12 -23.71 -16.34
N TRP A 114 -3.01 -25.04 -16.19
CA TRP A 114 -3.10 -25.70 -14.88
C TRP A 114 -2.00 -25.27 -13.90
N TRP A 115 -0.86 -24.73 -14.37
CA TRP A 115 0.17 -24.12 -13.52
C TRP A 115 -0.30 -22.86 -12.80
N GLY A 116 -1.35 -22.19 -13.28
CA GLY A 116 -1.89 -20.99 -12.65
C GLY A 116 -2.30 -21.23 -11.19
N ALA A 117 -2.86 -22.40 -10.87
CA ALA A 117 -3.29 -22.74 -9.52
C ALA A 117 -2.13 -22.91 -8.51
N PRO A 118 -1.11 -23.77 -8.75
CA PRO A 118 0.03 -23.89 -7.86
C PRO A 118 0.85 -22.59 -7.76
N LEU A 119 0.99 -21.83 -8.87
CA LEU A 119 1.65 -20.52 -8.84
C LEU A 119 0.87 -19.51 -7.98
N ALA A 120 -0.45 -19.42 -8.12
CA ALA A 120 -1.29 -18.56 -7.29
C ALA A 120 -1.22 -18.95 -5.80
N ALA A 121 -1.15 -20.24 -5.49
CA ALA A 121 -0.98 -20.71 -4.12
C ALA A 121 0.39 -20.30 -3.54
N ALA A 122 1.47 -20.48 -4.29
CA ALA A 122 2.84 -20.14 -3.87
C ALA A 122 3.02 -18.62 -3.70
N ILE A 123 2.62 -17.83 -4.71
CA ILE A 123 2.71 -16.36 -4.66
C ILE A 123 1.76 -15.81 -3.61
N GLY A 124 0.56 -16.40 -3.46
CA GLY A 124 -0.38 -16.03 -2.40
C GLY A 124 0.22 -16.21 -1.00
N LEU A 125 1.02 -17.25 -0.79
CA LEU A 125 1.72 -17.46 0.48
C LEU A 125 2.78 -16.39 0.70
N ALA A 126 3.57 -16.07 -0.33
CA ALA A 126 4.56 -15.00 -0.26
C ALA A 126 3.90 -13.64 0.07
N VAL A 127 2.80 -13.29 -0.61
CA VAL A 127 2.03 -12.07 -0.32
C VAL A 127 1.50 -12.07 1.11
N ALA A 128 0.95 -13.18 1.59
CA ALA A 128 0.45 -13.29 2.96
C ALA A 128 1.57 -13.10 4.01
N VAL A 129 2.75 -13.70 3.77
CA VAL A 129 3.94 -13.52 4.63
C VAL A 129 4.38 -12.05 4.63
N LEU A 130 4.47 -11.41 3.47
CA LEU A 130 4.84 -9.99 3.35
C LEU A 130 3.84 -9.09 4.10
N LEU A 131 2.54 -9.34 3.96
CA LEU A 131 1.49 -8.60 4.67
C LEU A 131 1.55 -8.79 6.17
N ARG A 132 1.86 -10.00 6.65
CA ARG A 132 2.04 -10.28 8.08
C ARG A 132 3.32 -9.66 8.62
N GLY A 133 4.43 -9.78 7.90
CA GLY A 133 5.69 -9.13 8.22
C GLY A 133 5.52 -7.63 8.35
N ALA A 134 4.80 -7.00 7.41
CA ALA A 134 4.53 -5.57 7.44
C ALA A 134 3.68 -5.13 8.64
N ARG A 135 2.74 -5.98 9.09
CA ARG A 135 1.99 -5.75 10.34
C ARG A 135 2.88 -5.92 11.57
N ALA A 136 3.72 -6.96 11.61
CA ALA A 136 4.65 -7.20 12.70
C ALA A 136 5.69 -6.08 12.86
N ALA A 137 6.22 -5.56 11.75
CA ALA A 137 7.13 -4.43 11.70
C ALA A 137 6.51 -3.16 12.31
N VAL A 138 5.29 -2.82 11.91
CA VAL A 138 4.54 -1.69 12.51
C VAL A 138 4.32 -1.90 14.01
N ALA A 139 3.93 -3.12 14.41
CA ALA A 139 3.72 -3.45 15.81
C ALA A 139 5.02 -3.38 16.64
N ALA A 140 6.16 -3.76 16.06
CA ALA A 140 7.46 -3.61 16.72
C ALA A 140 7.86 -2.13 16.84
N GLY A 141 7.75 -1.35 15.77
CA GLY A 141 8.05 0.09 15.76
C GLY A 141 7.19 0.87 16.76
N THR A 142 5.90 0.56 16.86
CA THR A 142 5.01 1.15 17.88
C THR A 142 5.42 0.82 19.31
N ARG A 143 5.83 -0.42 19.59
CA ARG A 143 6.34 -0.81 20.93
C ARG A 143 7.64 -0.10 21.27
N ILE A 144 8.57 -0.01 20.32
CA ILE A 144 9.84 0.69 20.50
C ILE A 144 9.58 2.18 20.78
N ALA A 145 8.76 2.84 19.96
CA ALA A 145 8.40 4.25 20.17
C ALA A 145 7.71 4.47 21.52
N ALA A 146 6.83 3.56 21.95
CA ALA A 146 6.20 3.64 23.27
C ALA A 146 7.20 3.50 24.41
N ARG A 147 8.15 2.54 24.32
CA ARG A 147 9.22 2.37 25.31
C ARG A 147 10.11 3.59 25.40
N LEU A 148 10.49 4.17 24.27
CA LEU A 148 11.30 5.39 24.22
C LEU A 148 10.58 6.59 24.84
N ARG A 149 9.26 6.70 24.67
CA ARG A 149 8.45 7.75 25.32
C ARG A 149 8.36 7.58 26.84
N VAL A 150 8.30 6.34 27.33
CA VAL A 150 8.28 6.06 28.78
C VAL A 150 9.66 6.27 29.41
N ALA A 151 10.73 5.91 28.69
CA ALA A 151 12.10 6.06 29.16
C ALA A 151 12.62 7.49 29.10
N ALA A 152 12.04 8.35 28.26
CA ALA A 152 12.36 9.77 28.24
C ALA A 152 11.91 10.41 29.57
N PRO A 153 12.83 10.92 30.40
CA PRO A 153 12.43 11.65 31.59
C PRO A 153 11.58 12.84 31.15
N PRO A 154 10.51 13.20 31.89
CA PRO A 154 9.79 14.43 31.60
C PRO A 154 10.79 15.56 31.71
N LEU A 155 11.19 16.15 30.57
CA LEU A 155 11.97 17.37 30.60
C LEU A 155 11.10 18.39 31.34
N PRO A 156 11.58 18.98 32.44
CA PRO A 156 10.82 20.02 33.10
C PRO A 156 10.64 21.16 32.10
N VAL A 157 9.43 21.34 31.60
CA VAL A 157 9.03 22.46 30.71
C VAL A 157 9.03 23.79 31.50
N SER A 158 9.80 23.89 32.59
CA SER A 158 9.75 24.96 33.57
C SER A 158 10.91 25.97 33.49
N ALA A 159 11.89 25.81 32.60
CA ALA A 159 13.04 26.74 32.57
C ALA A 159 12.92 27.88 31.55
N PHE A 160 12.01 27.78 30.59
CA PHE A 160 11.63 28.87 29.69
C PHE A 160 10.16 29.21 29.93
N ALA A 161 9.80 29.55 31.17
CA ALA A 161 8.80 30.59 31.30
C ALA A 161 9.43 31.80 30.59
N PRO A 162 8.92 32.26 29.43
CA PRO A 162 9.35 33.55 28.92
C PRO A 162 9.20 34.52 30.10
N PRO A 163 10.25 35.30 30.45
CA PRO A 163 10.19 36.20 31.58
C PRO A 163 8.89 36.95 31.41
N ALA A 164 7.99 36.80 32.40
CA ALA A 164 6.66 37.36 32.35
C ALA A 164 6.84 38.79 31.87
N ALA A 165 6.53 39.04 30.60
CA ALA A 165 6.59 40.38 30.05
C ALA A 165 5.61 41.10 30.95
N ARG A 166 6.14 41.93 31.84
CA ARG A 166 5.35 42.73 32.76
C ARG A 166 4.35 43.42 31.86
N ARG A 167 3.10 42.94 31.87
CA ARG A 167 2.02 43.65 31.21
C ARG A 167 2.08 45.03 31.86
N PRO A 168 2.35 46.10 31.10
CA PRO A 168 2.04 47.42 31.60
C PRO A 168 0.56 47.34 31.95
N ALA A 169 0.26 47.53 33.23
CA ALA A 169 -1.08 47.92 33.61
C ALA A 169 -1.41 49.18 32.80
N ASP A 170 -2.61 49.21 32.24
CA ASP A 170 -3.24 50.43 31.75
C ASP A 170 -2.77 50.95 30.39
N ALA A 171 -3.10 50.20 29.34
CA ALA A 171 -3.38 50.80 28.03
C ALA A 171 -4.89 50.67 27.75
N PRO A 172 -5.67 51.76 27.79
CA PRO A 172 -7.10 51.69 27.49
C PRO A 172 -7.31 51.28 26.02
N LEU A 173 -8.04 50.18 25.82
CA LEU A 173 -8.54 49.74 24.51
C LEU A 173 -9.51 50.77 23.96
N ARG A 174 -8.98 51.79 23.29
CA ARG A 174 -9.74 52.69 22.44
C ARG A 174 -9.73 52.14 21.00
N HIS A 175 -10.94 51.92 20.50
CA HIS A 175 -11.32 51.94 19.09
C HIS A 175 -10.68 50.92 18.15
N LEU A 176 -11.38 49.81 17.90
CA LEU A 176 -11.58 49.27 16.54
C LEU A 176 -12.97 48.62 16.42
N ALA A 177 -13.99 49.45 16.59
CA ALA A 177 -15.30 49.21 16.01
C ALA A 177 -15.31 49.85 14.61
N ALA A 178 -15.45 49.02 13.56
CA ALA A 178 -16.12 49.30 12.29
C ALA A 178 -15.52 48.43 11.17
N ARG A 179 -16.13 47.27 10.91
CA ARG A 179 -16.15 46.70 9.56
C ARG A 179 -17.60 46.79 9.05
N PRO A 180 -17.86 47.46 7.92
CA PRO A 180 -19.19 47.50 7.32
C PRO A 180 -19.56 46.13 6.71
N PRO A 181 -20.86 45.84 6.55
CA PRO A 181 -21.34 44.56 6.02
C PRO A 181 -21.06 44.42 4.50
N PRO A 182 -20.95 43.19 3.99
CA PRO A 182 -20.67 42.93 2.57
C PRO A 182 -21.87 43.31 1.69
N GLY A 183 -21.61 44.14 0.68
CA GLY A 183 -22.56 44.48 -0.36
C GLY A 183 -22.83 43.29 -1.30
N SER A 184 -24.12 43.02 -1.53
CA SER A 184 -24.62 42.10 -2.54
C SER A 184 -24.40 42.67 -3.94
N LEU A 185 -23.55 42.02 -4.75
CA LEU A 185 -23.52 42.25 -6.19
C LEU A 185 -24.48 41.27 -6.87
N VAL A 186 -25.63 41.82 -7.26
CA VAL A 186 -26.53 41.30 -8.28
C VAL A 186 -25.85 41.48 -9.64
N HIS A 187 -25.75 40.41 -10.43
CA HIS A 187 -25.51 40.53 -11.87
C HIS A 187 -26.71 39.94 -12.63
N PRO A 188 -27.38 40.74 -13.48
CA PRO A 188 -28.25 40.24 -14.53
C PRO A 188 -27.41 39.92 -15.78
N HIS A 189 -27.76 38.82 -16.45
CA HIS A 189 -27.90 38.62 -17.90
C HIS A 189 -27.68 37.15 -18.26
#